data_AF-A0A6P3RJ13-F1
#
_entry.id   AF-A0A6P3RJ13-F1
#
_cell.length_a   1.000
_cell.length_b   1.000
_cell.length_c   1.000
_cell.angle_alpha   90.00
_cell.angle_beta   90.00
_cell.angle_gamma   90.00
#
_symmetry.space_group_name_H-M   'P 1'
#
loop_
_entity.id
_entity.type
_entity.pdbx_description
1 polymer ?
#
loop_
_entity_poly.entity_id
_entity_poly.type
_entity_poly.pdbx_seq_one_letter_code
_entity_poly.pdbx_strand_id
1 'polypeptide(L)'
;MEAKIGVMQPQAKNTRSLQKLKSKGRKYRGTSTPDSAESPSLQKSHFRMKGARLMGLLLAMTVVLHVALSLRIAAFNIQTFGETKMSNATLSTYIVQILNRYDIALVQEVRDSHLTAVGKLLDRLNQDDPNTYHYVVSEPLGRNSYKERYLFVFRPDQVSAMDSYQYDDGCEPCGNDTFSREPAIVKFFSPFTQIKEFAIVPLHAAPSDAVAEIDSLYDVYLDVRKKWDIEDIMLMGDFNAGCSYVSPSHWSSIRLRTSPAFQWLIPDTADTTVKSTHCAYDRIVVAGTLLQHAIVPNSAVPFDFQAAYGLSDQTAQAISDHYPVEVTLKRA
;
A
#
# COMPACT_ATOMS: atom_id res chain seq x y z
N MET A 1 -3.29 29.01 3.99
CA MET A 1 -2.06 29.27 3.18
C MET A 1 -1.38 27.91 3.10
N GLU A 2 -1.60 27.17 2.01
CA GLU A 2 -1.26 25.74 1.92
C GLU A 2 0.25 25.50 1.95
N ALA A 3 0.68 24.49 2.71
CA ALA A 3 2.08 24.08 2.78
C ALA A 3 2.39 23.00 1.72
N LYS A 4 3.42 23.22 0.92
CA LYS A 4 4.00 22.15 0.09
C LYS A 4 4.68 21.14 1.00
N ILE A 5 4.33 19.87 0.84
CA ILE A 5 5.04 18.76 1.47
C ILE A 5 6.11 18.30 0.48
N GLY A 6 7.38 18.31 0.85
CA GLY A 6 8.48 17.99 -0.07
C GLY A 6 8.68 16.48 -0.24
N VAL A 7 9.07 16.05 -1.45
CA VAL A 7 9.62 14.71 -1.67
C VAL A 7 11.00 14.66 -1.04
N MET A 8 11.23 13.69 -0.16
CA MET A 8 12.52 13.50 0.49
C MET A 8 13.21 12.25 -0.06
N GLN A 9 14.48 12.41 -0.41
CA GLN A 9 15.36 11.29 -0.75
C GLN A 9 16.11 10.83 0.50
N PRO A 10 16.35 9.52 0.67
CA PRO A 10 17.26 9.02 1.70
C PRO A 10 18.65 9.64 1.54
N GLN A 11 19.26 10.12 2.62
CA GLN A 11 20.65 10.57 2.54
C GLN A 11 21.57 9.38 2.26
N ALA A 12 22.39 9.49 1.19
CA ALA A 12 23.38 8.49 0.85
C ALA A 12 24.41 8.36 1.99
N LYS A 13 24.32 7.29 2.78
CA LYS A 13 25.39 6.92 3.72
C LYS A 13 26.56 6.35 2.91
N ASN A 14 27.74 6.95 3.10
CA ASN A 14 28.97 6.65 2.37
C ASN A 14 29.50 5.26 2.78
N THR A 15 28.97 4.18 2.19
CA THR A 15 29.44 2.81 2.43
C THR A 15 30.66 2.51 1.55
N ARG A 16 31.84 2.93 2.02
CA ARG A 16 33.10 2.31 1.58
C ARG A 16 33.26 0.96 2.26
N SER A 17 33.73 0.01 1.47
CA SER A 17 34.30 -1.31 1.82
C SER A 17 33.31 -2.49 1.92
N LEU A 18 33.33 -3.36 0.90
CA LEU A 18 34.04 -4.65 0.99
C LEU A 18 34.16 -5.28 -0.40
N GLN A 19 35.40 -5.38 -0.87
CA GLN A 19 35.78 -6.10 -2.07
C GLN A 19 35.81 -7.62 -1.80
N LYS A 20 35.42 -8.35 -2.85
CA LYS A 20 36.02 -9.61 -3.36
C LYS A 20 36.28 -10.75 -2.36
N LEU A 21 35.61 -11.87 -2.64
CA LEU A 21 36.28 -13.18 -2.68
C LEU A 21 35.65 -14.06 -3.77
N LYS A 22 36.41 -14.25 -4.86
CA LYS A 22 36.27 -15.36 -5.81
C LYS A 22 37.21 -16.49 -5.39
N SER A 23 36.71 -17.72 -5.35
CA SER A 23 37.46 -18.97 -5.56
C SER A 23 36.42 -20.08 -5.75
N LYS A 24 36.61 -21.22 -6.42
CA LYS A 24 37.55 -21.77 -7.40
C LYS A 24 36.88 -23.11 -7.79
N GLY A 25 36.84 -23.47 -9.07
CA GLY A 25 36.13 -24.67 -9.53
C GLY A 25 36.78 -26.00 -9.14
N ARG A 26 36.01 -27.08 -9.30
CA ARG A 26 36.53 -28.46 -9.36
C ARG A 26 35.78 -29.25 -10.43
N LYS A 27 36.52 -29.67 -11.46
CA LYS A 27 36.12 -30.68 -12.45
C LYS A 27 36.23 -32.07 -11.83
N TYR A 28 35.28 -32.95 -12.12
CA TYR A 28 35.45 -34.41 -12.05
C TYR A 28 35.07 -35.03 -13.40
N ARG A 29 35.85 -36.01 -13.84
CA ARG A 29 35.72 -36.75 -15.11
C ARG A 29 35.86 -38.25 -14.82
N GLY A 30 35.10 -39.08 -15.55
CA GLY A 30 35.23 -40.54 -15.69
C GLY A 30 34.27 -41.31 -14.77
N THR A 31 33.45 -42.26 -15.23
CA THR A 31 33.75 -43.39 -16.12
C THR A 31 32.46 -44.06 -16.66
N SER A 32 32.61 -44.97 -17.61
CA SER A 32 31.66 -45.58 -18.54
C SER A 32 31.10 -46.96 -18.11
N THR A 33 29.78 -47.20 -18.38
CA THR A 33 29.02 -48.41 -18.90
C THR A 33 29.35 -49.84 -18.42
N PRO A 34 28.42 -50.86 -18.43
CA PRO A 34 27.39 -51.09 -19.47
C PRO A 34 26.02 -51.74 -19.10
N ASP A 35 25.14 -51.72 -20.11
CA ASP A 35 23.96 -52.52 -20.51
C ASP A 35 23.31 -53.57 -19.58
N SER A 36 21.97 -53.53 -19.57
CA SER A 36 21.10 -54.73 -19.74
C SER A 36 19.67 -54.32 -20.17
N ALA A 37 19.02 -55.22 -20.91
CA ALA A 37 17.91 -54.99 -21.83
C ALA A 37 16.51 -55.39 -21.32
N GLU A 38 15.48 -54.91 -22.05
CA GLU A 38 14.07 -55.36 -22.18
C GLU A 38 13.14 -55.23 -20.94
N SER A 39 11.91 -54.69 -21.03
CA SER A 39 10.78 -55.04 -21.92
C SER A 39 9.64 -53.97 -21.82
N PRO A 40 8.61 -53.99 -22.70
CA PRO A 40 7.74 -52.85 -22.96
C PRO A 40 6.35 -52.96 -22.30
N SER A 41 5.91 -51.93 -21.57
CA SER A 41 4.47 -51.60 -21.41
C SER A 41 4.28 -50.31 -20.58
N LEU A 42 3.15 -49.63 -20.81
CA LEU A 42 2.67 -48.40 -20.13
C LEU A 42 3.20 -47.04 -20.62
N GLN A 43 3.08 -46.78 -21.93
CA GLN A 43 3.27 -45.44 -22.50
C GLN A 43 1.98 -44.58 -22.57
N LYS A 44 1.01 -44.77 -21.66
CA LYS A 44 -0.26 -44.01 -21.68
C LYS A 44 -0.58 -43.17 -20.43
N SER A 45 0.17 -43.28 -19.34
CA SER A 45 -0.04 -42.46 -18.13
C SER A 45 0.95 -41.28 -17.98
N HIS A 46 2.11 -41.33 -18.64
CA HIS A 46 3.15 -40.29 -18.51
C HIS A 46 2.87 -39.00 -19.30
N PHE A 47 2.09 -39.06 -20.37
CA PHE A 47 1.77 -37.87 -21.18
C PHE A 47 0.79 -36.93 -20.46
N ARG A 48 -0.16 -37.49 -19.69
CA ARG A 48 -1.21 -36.73 -19.01
C ARG A 48 -0.69 -35.95 -17.79
N MET A 49 0.27 -36.51 -17.05
CA MET A 49 0.94 -35.83 -15.93
C MET A 49 1.95 -34.76 -16.37
N LYS A 50 2.69 -34.98 -17.47
CA LYS A 50 3.63 -33.97 -18.01
C LYS A 50 2.91 -32.76 -18.57
N GLY A 51 1.77 -32.95 -19.25
CA GLY A 51 0.91 -31.87 -19.72
C GLY A 51 0.34 -31.02 -18.58
N ALA A 52 -0.14 -31.65 -17.50
CA ALA A 52 -0.66 -30.92 -16.34
C ALA A 52 0.42 -30.15 -15.57
N ARG A 53 1.63 -30.70 -15.42
CA ARG A 53 2.77 -30.00 -14.79
C ARG A 53 3.29 -28.84 -15.64
N LEU A 54 3.40 -29.03 -16.96
CA LEU A 54 3.82 -27.97 -17.89
C LEU A 54 2.77 -26.85 -17.97
N MET A 55 1.48 -27.20 -17.98
CA MET A 55 0.37 -26.23 -17.91
C MET A 55 0.38 -25.47 -16.57
N GLY A 56 0.60 -26.17 -15.45
CA GLY A 56 0.73 -25.54 -14.13
C GLY A 56 1.95 -24.62 -14.01
N LEU A 57 3.08 -24.98 -14.62
CA LEU A 57 4.28 -24.14 -14.72
C LEU A 57 4.06 -22.93 -15.63
N LEU A 58 3.37 -23.10 -16.76
CA LEU A 58 3.00 -22.01 -17.67
C LEU A 58 2.01 -21.05 -17.00
N LEU A 59 0.99 -21.57 -16.32
CA LEU A 59 0.02 -20.79 -15.53
C LEU A 59 0.72 -20.03 -14.40
N ALA A 60 1.60 -20.70 -13.64
CA ALA A 60 2.40 -20.06 -12.60
C ALA A 60 3.33 -18.99 -13.18
N MET A 61 3.99 -19.23 -14.32
CA MET A 61 4.78 -18.21 -15.02
C MET A 61 3.93 -17.03 -15.49
N THR A 62 2.75 -17.25 -16.05
CA THR A 62 1.85 -16.16 -16.46
C THR A 62 1.34 -15.37 -15.26
N VAL A 63 1.06 -16.00 -14.13
CA VAL A 63 0.66 -15.32 -12.89
C VAL A 63 1.83 -14.51 -12.32
N VAL A 64 3.04 -15.09 -12.25
CA VAL A 64 4.26 -14.38 -11.82
C VAL A 64 4.59 -13.21 -12.75
N LEU A 65 4.39 -13.38 -14.07
CA LEU A 65 4.60 -12.32 -15.05
C LEU A 65 3.54 -11.21 -14.91
N HIS A 66 2.27 -11.53 -14.64
CA HIS A 66 1.23 -10.52 -14.38
C HIS A 66 1.49 -9.72 -13.10
N VAL A 67 1.96 -10.38 -12.02
CA VAL A 67 2.34 -9.70 -10.76
C VAL A 67 3.55 -8.78 -10.97
N ALA A 68 4.52 -9.18 -11.79
CA ALA A 68 5.68 -8.35 -12.16
C ALA A 68 5.35 -7.20 -13.14
N LEU A 69 4.12 -7.12 -13.65
CA LEU A 69 3.69 -6.19 -14.70
C LEU A 69 2.52 -5.30 -14.27
N SER A 70 2.43 -4.94 -12.99
CA SER A 70 1.32 -4.14 -12.47
C SER A 70 1.80 -3.15 -11.41
N LEU A 71 1.05 -2.06 -11.17
CA LEU A 71 1.36 -1.10 -10.10
C LEU A 71 0.48 -1.41 -8.89
N ARG A 72 1.07 -1.83 -7.77
CA ARG A 72 0.35 -2.18 -6.54
C ARG A 72 0.38 -1.01 -5.56
N ILE A 73 -0.81 -0.60 -5.12
CA ILE A 73 -1.03 0.52 -4.23
C ILE A 73 -1.71 -0.01 -2.97
N ALA A 74 -1.30 0.46 -1.79
CA ALA A 74 -1.98 0.12 -0.54
C ALA A 74 -2.11 1.29 0.42
N ALA A 75 -3.13 1.24 1.27
CA ALA A 75 -3.23 2.03 2.48
C ALA A 75 -3.17 1.11 3.70
N PHE A 76 -2.40 1.49 4.71
CA PHE A 76 -2.19 0.69 5.90
C PHE A 76 -2.13 1.56 7.16
N ASN A 77 -3.17 1.48 7.99
CA ASN A 77 -3.07 1.91 9.39
C ASN A 77 -2.17 0.92 10.14
N ILE A 78 -0.99 1.39 10.58
CA ILE A 78 -0.09 0.62 11.44
C ILE A 78 -0.22 1.19 12.85
N GLN A 79 -1.01 0.52 13.69
CA GLN A 79 -1.36 0.96 15.03
C GLN A 79 -0.15 1.54 15.79
N THR A 80 -0.21 2.81 16.17
CA THR A 80 0.86 3.50 16.91
C THR A 80 2.26 3.31 16.30
N PHE A 81 2.40 3.41 14.98
CA PHE A 81 3.70 3.32 14.31
C PHE A 81 4.66 4.36 14.90
N GLY A 82 5.81 3.91 15.39
CA GLY A 82 6.77 4.77 16.07
C GLY A 82 8.01 4.02 16.53
N GLU A 83 8.83 4.69 17.34
CA GLU A 83 10.19 4.21 17.66
C GLU A 83 10.20 2.85 18.35
N THR A 84 9.28 2.60 19.29
CA THR A 84 9.16 1.32 20.00
C THR A 84 8.89 0.18 19.03
N LYS A 85 7.94 0.37 18.10
CA LYS A 85 7.55 -0.63 17.10
C LYS A 85 8.69 -0.91 16.11
N MET A 86 9.35 0.14 15.60
CA MET A 86 10.46 0.00 14.66
C MET A 86 11.77 -0.48 15.29
N SER A 87 11.93 -0.37 16.61
CA SER A 87 13.09 -0.93 17.33
C SER A 87 12.92 -2.41 17.67
N ASN A 88 11.69 -2.94 17.61
CA ASN A 88 11.45 -4.38 17.74
C ASN A 88 11.81 -5.08 16.43
N ALA A 89 12.83 -5.94 16.45
CA ALA A 89 13.36 -6.60 15.25
C ALA A 89 12.31 -7.49 14.54
N THR A 90 11.44 -8.15 15.29
CA THR A 90 10.39 -9.01 14.74
C THR A 90 9.31 -8.18 14.05
N LEU A 91 8.76 -7.17 14.74
CA LEU A 91 7.69 -6.32 14.20
C LEU A 91 8.16 -5.52 12.99
N SER A 92 9.34 -4.90 13.08
CA SER A 92 9.93 -4.16 11.96
C SER A 92 10.20 -5.04 10.74
N THR A 93 10.57 -6.32 10.93
CA THR A 93 10.73 -7.26 9.81
C THR A 93 9.42 -7.52 9.10
N TYR A 94 8.33 -7.76 9.83
CA TYR A 94 7.01 -7.95 9.20
C TYR A 94 6.49 -6.68 8.53
N ILE A 95 6.66 -5.51 9.14
CA ILE A 95 6.26 -4.23 8.54
C ILE A 95 7.00 -4.02 7.20
N VAL A 96 8.31 -4.23 7.17
CA VAL A 96 9.12 -4.13 5.95
C VAL A 96 8.68 -5.17 4.91
N GLN A 97 8.40 -6.40 5.34
CA GLN A 97 7.92 -7.46 4.44
C GLN A 97 6.55 -7.13 3.83
N ILE A 98 5.63 -6.53 4.61
CA ILE A 98 4.34 -6.04 4.12
C ILE A 98 4.53 -4.91 3.12
N LEU A 99 5.28 -3.87 3.48
CA LEU A 99 5.45 -2.68 2.63
C LEU A 99 6.19 -2.98 1.32
N ASN A 100 7.13 -3.93 1.33
CA ASN A 100 7.84 -4.37 0.12
C ASN A 100 6.93 -4.96 -0.98
N ARG A 101 5.67 -5.29 -0.66
CA ARG A 101 4.68 -5.77 -1.63
C ARG A 101 4.16 -4.70 -2.58
N TYR A 102 4.34 -3.42 -2.24
CA TYR A 102 3.65 -2.31 -2.88
C TYR A 102 4.61 -1.34 -3.55
N ASP A 103 4.19 -0.79 -4.68
CA ASP A 103 4.92 0.27 -5.39
C ASP A 103 4.63 1.64 -4.79
N ILE A 104 3.43 1.82 -4.23
CA ILE A 104 3.05 2.97 -3.39
C ILE A 104 2.33 2.43 -2.15
N ALA A 105 2.76 2.82 -0.96
CA ALA A 105 2.05 2.54 0.27
C ALA A 105 1.85 3.82 1.08
N LEU A 106 0.60 4.09 1.46
CA LEU A 106 0.22 5.05 2.49
C LEU A 106 0.27 4.33 3.84
N VAL A 107 1.05 4.88 4.76
CA VAL A 107 1.12 4.46 6.16
C VAL A 107 0.48 5.53 7.03
N GLN A 108 -0.42 5.12 7.90
CA GLN A 108 -1.17 5.98 8.83
C GLN A 108 -0.81 5.63 10.28
N GLU A 109 -1.29 6.44 11.24
CA GLU A 109 -0.91 6.37 12.65
C GLU A 109 0.61 6.52 12.91
N VAL A 110 1.31 7.30 12.08
CA VAL A 110 2.73 7.59 12.30
C VAL A 110 2.89 8.56 13.46
N ARG A 111 3.22 8.03 14.63
CA ARG A 111 3.50 8.76 15.87
C ARG A 111 5.00 8.87 16.09
N ASP A 112 5.60 9.77 15.33
CA ASP A 112 7.05 9.94 15.27
C ASP A 112 7.43 11.42 15.23
N SER A 113 7.74 11.98 16.40
CA SER A 113 7.98 13.42 16.56
C SER A 113 9.20 13.90 15.79
N HIS A 114 10.26 13.08 15.70
CA HIS A 114 11.54 13.44 15.09
C HIS A 114 11.85 12.64 13.81
N LEU A 115 10.87 11.92 13.26
CA LEU A 115 11.05 11.04 12.09
C LEU A 115 12.09 9.92 12.30
N THR A 116 12.37 9.55 13.54
CA THR A 116 13.35 8.50 13.89
C THR A 116 12.89 7.12 13.43
N ALA A 117 11.61 6.79 13.64
CA ALA A 117 11.02 5.53 13.23
C ALA A 117 10.86 5.46 11.70
N VAL A 118 10.48 6.56 11.07
CA VAL A 118 10.44 6.69 9.60
C VAL A 118 11.84 6.49 9.02
N GLY A 119 12.87 7.11 9.60
CA GLY A 119 14.26 6.89 9.20
C GLY A 119 14.70 5.43 9.35
N LYS A 120 14.37 4.77 10.47
CA LYS A 120 14.65 3.33 10.68
C LYS A 120 13.93 2.43 9.67
N LEU A 121 12.70 2.79 9.27
CA LEU A 121 11.95 2.06 8.26
C LEU A 121 12.63 2.18 6.89
N LEU A 122 13.00 3.40 6.48
CA LEU A 122 13.69 3.63 5.21
C LEU A 122 15.08 2.99 5.17
N ASP A 123 15.84 3.04 6.27
CA ASP A 123 17.13 2.35 6.39
C ASP A 123 16.98 0.84 6.12
N ARG A 124 15.86 0.22 6.56
CA ARG A 124 15.57 -1.19 6.29
C ARG A 124 15.03 -1.46 4.88
N LEU A 125 14.13 -0.62 4.38
CA LEU A 125 13.57 -0.75 3.02
C LEU A 125 14.65 -0.56 1.95
N ASN A 126 15.63 0.31 2.22
CA ASN A 126 16.70 0.69 1.29
C ASN A 126 18.06 0.06 1.66
N GLN A 127 18.06 -1.02 2.45
CA GLN A 127 19.28 -1.62 2.96
C GLN A 127 20.20 -2.12 1.82
N ASP A 128 19.63 -2.72 0.79
CA ASP A 128 20.38 -3.31 -0.33
C ASP A 128 20.58 -2.33 -1.51
N ASP A 129 19.60 -1.46 -1.76
CA ASP A 129 19.68 -0.37 -2.74
C ASP A 129 19.13 0.92 -2.11
N PRO A 130 19.94 2.00 -2.03
CA PRO A 130 19.53 3.27 -1.42
C PRO A 130 18.32 3.93 -2.07
N ASN A 131 17.97 3.56 -3.30
CA ASN A 131 16.84 4.11 -4.06
C ASN A 131 15.65 3.14 -4.17
N THR A 132 15.58 2.09 -3.34
CA THR A 132 14.46 1.14 -3.37
C THR A 132 13.12 1.85 -3.11
N TYR A 133 13.09 2.78 -2.17
CA TYR A 133 11.94 3.61 -1.80
C TYR A 133 12.34 5.06 -1.53
N HIS A 134 11.54 5.98 -2.07
CA HIS A 134 11.47 7.38 -1.66
C HIS A 134 10.23 7.62 -0.81
N TYR A 135 10.10 8.82 -0.22
CA TYR A 135 8.96 9.12 0.64
C TYR A 135 8.47 10.57 0.56
N VAL A 136 7.20 10.74 0.94
CA VAL A 136 6.55 12.02 1.28
C VAL A 136 5.92 11.85 2.66
N VAL A 137 6.18 12.77 3.59
CA VAL A 137 5.65 12.68 4.96
C VAL A 137 5.05 14.02 5.38
N SER A 138 3.86 14.01 5.97
CA SER A 138 3.18 15.22 6.46
C SER A 138 3.81 15.77 7.74
N GLU A 139 3.42 16.98 8.13
CA GLU A 139 3.59 17.45 9.50
C GLU A 139 2.73 16.64 10.51
N PRO A 140 2.93 16.77 11.84
CA PRO A 140 2.04 16.16 12.81
C PRO A 140 0.66 16.83 12.80
N LEU A 141 -0.38 16.05 12.52
CA LEU A 141 -1.78 16.46 12.37
C LEU A 141 -2.62 15.90 13.51
N GLY A 142 -3.67 16.61 13.92
CA GLY A 142 -4.52 16.21 15.06
C GLY A 142 -5.08 17.43 15.80
N ARG A 143 -6.37 17.49 16.11
CA ARG A 143 -6.94 18.63 16.87
C ARG A 143 -6.37 18.86 18.27
N ASN A 144 -5.72 17.86 18.87
CA ASN A 144 -5.24 17.91 20.24
C ASN A 144 -3.76 17.46 20.34
N SER A 145 -3.27 17.20 21.55
CA SER A 145 -1.88 16.79 21.77
C SER A 145 -1.54 15.42 21.16
N TYR A 146 -2.54 14.60 20.87
CA TYR A 146 -2.38 13.39 20.09
C TYR A 146 -2.30 13.76 18.61
N LYS A 147 -1.07 13.67 18.07
CA LYS A 147 -0.76 13.97 16.68
C LYS A 147 -0.23 12.75 15.94
N GLU A 148 -0.51 12.68 14.65
CA GLU A 148 -0.09 11.63 13.72
C GLU A 148 0.42 12.23 12.41
N ARG A 149 1.17 11.47 11.61
CA ARG A 149 1.57 11.86 10.26
C ARG A 149 0.99 10.88 9.24
N TYR A 150 0.79 11.36 8.02
CA TYR A 150 0.68 10.51 6.83
C TYR A 150 2.07 10.29 6.25
N LEU A 151 2.41 9.06 5.91
CA LEU A 151 3.65 8.70 5.25
C LEU A 151 3.34 7.94 3.95
N PHE A 152 3.73 8.49 2.81
CA PHE A 152 3.83 7.76 1.57
C PHE A 152 5.24 7.21 1.41
N VAL A 153 5.36 5.90 1.18
CA VAL A 153 6.59 5.30 0.65
C VAL A 153 6.30 4.80 -0.76
N PHE A 154 7.18 5.09 -1.71
CA PHE A 154 6.98 4.71 -3.10
C PHE A 154 8.28 4.33 -3.80
N ARG A 155 8.19 3.42 -4.77
CA ARG A 155 9.31 2.95 -5.59
C ARG A 155 9.59 3.95 -6.72
N PRO A 156 10.74 4.68 -6.70
CA PRO A 156 11.00 5.74 -7.66
C PRO A 156 11.29 5.24 -9.08
N ASP A 157 11.60 3.95 -9.25
CA ASP A 157 11.69 3.27 -10.54
C ASP A 157 10.32 2.92 -11.12
N GLN A 158 9.24 3.03 -10.35
CA GLN A 158 7.85 2.75 -10.77
C GLN A 158 7.03 4.02 -10.98
N VAL A 159 7.19 5.00 -10.09
CA VAL A 159 6.43 6.26 -10.10
C VAL A 159 7.29 7.44 -9.65
N SER A 160 6.85 8.65 -9.94
CA SER A 160 7.45 9.88 -9.42
C SER A 160 6.39 10.73 -8.75
N ALA A 161 6.66 11.21 -7.53
CA ALA A 161 5.83 12.23 -6.87
C ALA A 161 6.13 13.59 -7.51
N MET A 162 5.13 14.16 -8.19
CA MET A 162 5.26 15.38 -9.00
C MET A 162 5.01 16.65 -8.20
N ASP A 163 4.01 16.60 -7.31
CA ASP A 163 3.67 17.70 -6.42
C ASP A 163 2.91 17.13 -5.21
N SER A 164 2.89 17.88 -4.12
CA SER A 164 2.14 17.52 -2.92
C SER A 164 1.81 18.73 -2.08
N TYR A 165 0.65 18.69 -1.44
CA TYR A 165 0.16 19.74 -0.55
C TYR A 165 -0.72 19.15 0.53
N GLN A 166 -0.83 19.87 1.65
CA GLN A 166 -1.83 19.57 2.66
C GLN A 166 -3.10 20.36 2.37
N TYR A 167 -4.25 19.68 2.40
CA TYR A 167 -5.54 20.35 2.34
C TYR A 167 -5.71 21.27 3.55
N ASP A 168 -6.21 22.47 3.32
CA ASP A 168 -6.43 23.51 4.33
C ASP A 168 -7.94 23.78 4.35
N ASP A 169 -8.65 23.15 5.30
CA ASP A 169 -10.11 23.27 5.41
C ASP A 169 -10.56 24.50 6.21
N GLY A 170 -9.59 25.31 6.66
CA GLY A 170 -9.80 26.60 7.28
C GLY A 170 -9.05 26.76 8.59
N CYS A 171 -9.55 27.68 9.41
CA CYS A 171 -8.89 28.11 10.64
C CYS A 171 -9.24 27.16 11.81
N GLU A 172 -8.28 26.37 12.31
CA GLU A 172 -8.48 25.49 13.49
C GLU A 172 -9.04 26.26 14.71
N PRO A 173 -8.49 27.43 15.12
CA PRO A 173 -9.01 28.17 16.28
C PRO A 173 -10.42 28.75 16.09
N CYS A 174 -10.90 28.83 14.84
CA CYS A 174 -12.18 29.40 14.49
C CYS A 174 -13.32 28.36 14.53
N GLY A 175 -13.00 27.07 14.71
CA GLY A 175 -13.98 25.99 14.78
C GLY A 175 -14.58 25.55 13.44
N ASN A 176 -13.96 25.95 12.32
CA ASN A 176 -14.36 25.52 10.97
C ASN A 176 -13.62 24.27 10.49
N ASP A 177 -12.71 23.74 11.31
CA ASP A 177 -11.93 22.54 11.01
C ASP A 177 -12.83 21.30 10.99
N THR A 178 -12.92 20.67 9.83
CA THR A 178 -13.69 19.44 9.59
C THR A 178 -12.84 18.20 9.82
N PHE A 179 -11.56 18.22 9.47
CA PHE A 179 -10.69 17.05 9.56
C PHE A 179 -9.82 17.07 10.80
N SER A 180 -9.92 16.04 11.64
CA SER A 180 -8.96 15.88 12.73
C SER A 180 -7.52 15.79 12.23
N ARG A 181 -7.31 15.19 11.06
CA ARG A 181 -6.02 15.07 10.37
C ARG A 181 -6.19 15.38 8.89
N GLU A 182 -5.84 16.60 8.51
CA GLU A 182 -6.05 17.16 7.19
C GLU A 182 -5.33 16.35 6.09
N PRO A 183 -5.99 16.00 4.98
CA PRO A 183 -5.38 15.19 3.93
C PRO A 183 -4.06 15.75 3.37
N ALA A 184 -3.00 14.94 3.43
CA ALA A 184 -1.70 15.21 2.82
C ALA A 184 -1.63 14.61 1.40
N ILE A 185 -1.98 15.39 0.39
CA ILE A 185 -2.28 14.91 -0.96
C ILE A 185 -1.00 14.85 -1.80
N VAL A 186 -0.84 13.78 -2.58
CA VAL A 186 0.32 13.59 -3.46
C VAL A 186 -0.13 13.31 -4.90
N LYS A 187 0.40 14.07 -5.87
CA LYS A 187 0.24 13.81 -7.30
C LYS A 187 1.37 12.90 -7.78
N PHE A 188 1.03 11.77 -8.38
CA PHE A 188 1.98 10.81 -8.93
C PHE A 188 1.94 10.81 -10.45
N PHE A 189 3.12 10.61 -11.05
CA PHE A 189 3.29 10.21 -12.43
C PHE A 189 3.73 8.74 -12.50
N SER A 190 3.03 7.93 -13.30
CA SER A 190 3.30 6.51 -13.51
C SER A 190 3.52 6.22 -15.00
N PRO A 191 4.78 6.17 -15.48
CA PRO A 191 5.06 5.97 -16.90
C PRO A 191 4.63 4.60 -17.43
N PHE A 192 4.46 3.61 -16.54
CA PHE A 192 4.19 2.22 -16.93
C PHE A 192 2.71 1.83 -16.87
N THR A 193 1.83 2.63 -16.27
CA THR A 193 0.39 2.31 -16.18
C THR A 193 -0.45 2.95 -17.28
N GLN A 194 -1.66 2.43 -17.51
CA GLN A 194 -2.60 3.01 -18.49
C GLN A 194 -2.96 4.47 -18.13
N ILE A 195 -3.03 4.76 -16.83
CA ILE A 195 -3.18 6.11 -16.28
C ILE A 195 -1.80 6.72 -16.00
N LYS A 196 -1.46 7.84 -16.65
CA LYS A 196 -0.11 8.43 -16.48
C LYS A 196 0.01 9.34 -15.27
N GLU A 197 -1.05 10.07 -14.93
CA GLU A 197 -1.07 10.99 -13.79
C GLU A 197 -2.31 10.74 -12.96
N PHE A 198 -2.15 10.65 -11.65
CA PHE A 198 -3.26 10.57 -10.71
C PHE A 198 -2.83 11.12 -9.36
N ALA A 199 -3.80 11.55 -8.53
CA ALA A 199 -3.53 11.93 -7.15
C ALA A 199 -4.00 10.88 -6.16
N ILE A 200 -3.33 10.82 -5.01
CA ILE A 200 -3.79 10.07 -3.85
C ILE A 200 -4.10 11.04 -2.70
N VAL A 201 -5.32 10.96 -2.18
CA VAL A 201 -5.82 11.71 -1.02
C VAL A 201 -5.91 10.75 0.17
N PRO A 202 -5.07 10.90 1.21
CA PRO A 202 -5.16 10.07 2.40
C PRO A 202 -6.25 10.59 3.35
N LEU A 203 -6.91 9.68 4.05
CA LEU A 203 -7.68 10.02 5.26
C LEU A 203 -7.56 8.91 6.29
N HIS A 204 -7.12 9.28 7.50
CA HIS A 204 -7.36 8.50 8.71
C HIS A 204 -8.44 9.25 9.49
N ALA A 205 -9.68 8.80 9.42
CA ALA A 205 -10.80 9.58 9.93
C ALA A 205 -10.88 9.53 11.46
N ALA A 206 -11.29 10.61 12.12
CA ALA A 206 -11.63 10.53 13.54
C ALA A 206 -12.89 9.64 13.71
N PRO A 207 -12.87 8.59 14.57
CA PRO A 207 -14.00 7.66 14.66
C PRO A 207 -15.34 8.33 15.00
N SER A 208 -15.32 9.37 15.84
CA SER A 208 -16.52 10.13 16.22
C SER A 208 -17.07 11.01 15.10
N ASP A 209 -16.23 11.40 14.15
CA ASP A 209 -16.55 12.36 13.07
C ASP A 209 -16.50 11.69 11.68
N ALA A 210 -16.39 10.35 11.62
CA ALA A 210 -16.16 9.61 10.40
C ALA A 210 -17.17 9.96 9.28
N VAL A 211 -18.46 10.09 9.62
CA VAL A 211 -19.48 10.48 8.63
C VAL A 211 -19.20 11.86 8.01
N ALA A 212 -18.82 12.84 8.83
CA ALA A 212 -18.54 14.20 8.37
C ALA A 212 -17.22 14.27 7.58
N GLU A 213 -16.15 13.64 8.07
CA GLU A 213 -14.86 13.64 7.39
C GLU A 213 -14.91 12.90 6.04
N ILE A 214 -15.60 11.75 5.96
CA ILE A 214 -15.78 11.04 4.68
C ILE A 214 -16.63 11.86 3.71
N ASP A 215 -17.68 12.55 4.20
CA ASP A 215 -18.47 13.45 3.34
C ASP A 215 -17.60 14.58 2.77
N SER A 216 -16.79 15.21 3.61
CA SER A 216 -15.91 16.32 3.23
C SER A 216 -14.78 15.94 2.28
N LEU A 217 -14.43 14.65 2.15
CA LEU A 217 -13.53 14.20 1.08
C LEU A 217 -14.08 14.50 -0.33
N TYR A 218 -15.40 14.69 -0.47
CA TYR A 218 -15.98 15.21 -1.70
C TYR A 218 -15.45 16.61 -2.04
N ASP A 219 -15.33 17.48 -1.04
CA ASP A 219 -14.83 18.85 -1.23
C ASP A 219 -13.32 18.84 -1.49
N VAL A 220 -12.58 17.94 -0.84
CA VAL A 220 -11.16 17.69 -1.14
C VAL A 220 -10.97 17.23 -2.59
N TYR A 221 -11.83 16.33 -3.08
CA TYR A 221 -11.82 15.93 -4.49
C TYR A 221 -12.02 17.13 -5.43
N LEU A 222 -12.97 18.01 -5.14
CA LEU A 222 -13.19 19.22 -5.94
C LEU A 222 -11.99 20.18 -5.89
N ASP A 223 -11.34 20.31 -4.73
CA ASP A 223 -10.14 21.13 -4.56
C ASP A 223 -8.98 20.60 -5.40
N VAL A 224 -8.69 19.29 -5.33
CA VAL A 224 -7.64 18.65 -6.15
C VAL A 224 -7.89 18.87 -7.64
N ARG A 225 -9.14 18.71 -8.10
CA ARG A 225 -9.52 18.97 -9.49
C ARG A 225 -9.21 20.40 -9.88
N LYS A 226 -9.64 21.37 -9.06
CA LYS A 226 -9.44 22.79 -9.32
C LYS A 226 -7.96 23.17 -9.31
N LYS A 227 -7.17 22.58 -8.41
CA LYS A 227 -5.75 22.91 -8.20
C LYS A 227 -4.86 22.38 -9.31
N TRP A 228 -5.05 21.12 -9.71
CA TRP A 228 -4.14 20.43 -10.62
C TRP A 228 -4.76 20.11 -12.00
N ASP A 229 -6.03 20.44 -12.21
CA ASP A 229 -6.77 20.13 -13.45
C ASP A 229 -6.71 18.63 -13.80
N ILE A 230 -6.87 17.78 -12.78
CA ILE A 230 -6.92 16.31 -12.91
C ILE A 230 -8.24 15.78 -12.37
N GLU A 231 -8.78 14.72 -12.99
CA GLU A 231 -10.00 14.06 -12.50
C GLU A 231 -9.73 12.68 -11.86
N ASP A 232 -8.58 12.10 -12.19
CA ASP A 232 -8.14 10.77 -11.78
C ASP A 232 -7.54 10.81 -10.37
N ILE A 233 -8.38 10.54 -9.38
CA ILE A 233 -8.08 10.72 -7.96
C ILE A 233 -8.46 9.45 -7.19
N MET A 234 -7.51 8.91 -6.42
CA MET A 234 -7.72 7.84 -5.46
C MET A 234 -7.80 8.43 -4.05
N LEU A 235 -8.85 8.10 -3.31
CA LEU A 235 -9.01 8.46 -1.90
C LEU A 235 -8.95 7.18 -1.07
N MET A 236 -8.04 7.10 -0.10
CA MET A 236 -7.81 5.84 0.62
C MET A 236 -7.26 6.02 2.03
N GLY A 237 -7.47 5.01 2.86
CA GLY A 237 -7.04 4.99 4.26
C GLY A 237 -8.07 4.37 5.19
N ASP A 238 -7.77 4.39 6.49
CA ASP A 238 -8.70 4.07 7.55
C ASP A 238 -9.77 5.17 7.69
N PHE A 239 -10.88 4.97 7.01
CA PHE A 239 -11.99 5.93 7.04
C PHE A 239 -12.89 5.72 8.26
N ASN A 240 -12.63 4.71 9.11
CA ASN A 240 -13.59 4.24 10.11
C ASN A 240 -14.98 3.98 9.48
N ALA A 241 -15.01 3.56 8.21
CA ALA A 241 -16.17 3.53 7.34
C ALA A 241 -17.09 2.30 7.53
N GLY A 242 -17.43 1.96 8.77
CA GLY A 242 -18.33 0.83 9.03
C GLY A 242 -18.73 0.71 10.49
N CYS A 243 -19.41 -0.41 10.81
CA CYS A 243 -19.81 -0.77 12.16
C CYS A 243 -20.54 0.38 12.89
N SER A 244 -20.13 0.72 14.12
CA SER A 244 -20.79 1.75 14.91
C SER A 244 -20.49 3.17 14.45
N TYR A 245 -19.42 3.39 13.70
CA TYR A 245 -18.99 4.73 13.27
C TYR A 245 -19.77 5.19 12.03
N VAL A 246 -19.96 4.30 11.05
CA VAL A 246 -20.80 4.56 9.87
C VAL A 246 -21.81 3.43 9.71
N SER A 247 -23.02 3.67 10.20
CA SER A 247 -24.14 2.74 10.08
C SER A 247 -24.79 2.79 8.67
N PRO A 248 -25.59 1.78 8.28
CA PRO A 248 -26.25 1.78 6.98
C PRO A 248 -27.07 3.04 6.65
N SER A 249 -27.69 3.67 7.65
CA SER A 249 -28.46 4.90 7.45
C SER A 249 -27.61 6.13 7.13
N HIS A 250 -26.35 6.17 7.57
CA HIS A 250 -25.44 7.29 7.33
C HIS A 250 -24.94 7.37 5.89
N TRP A 251 -24.91 6.26 5.14
CA TRP A 251 -24.37 6.27 3.77
C TRP A 251 -25.11 7.22 2.83
N SER A 252 -26.39 7.47 3.07
CA SER A 252 -27.20 8.39 2.27
C SER A 252 -26.82 9.86 2.43
N SER A 253 -26.11 10.23 3.52
CA SER A 253 -25.65 11.60 3.77
C SER A 253 -24.20 11.86 3.34
N ILE A 254 -23.49 10.86 2.81
CA ILE A 254 -22.09 10.96 2.42
C ILE A 254 -22.00 11.16 0.90
N ARG A 255 -21.63 12.36 0.45
CA ARG A 255 -21.50 12.72 -0.97
C ARG A 255 -20.47 11.87 -1.70
N LEU A 256 -19.36 11.52 -1.04
CA LEU A 256 -18.36 10.59 -1.58
C LEU A 256 -18.93 9.19 -1.89
N ARG A 257 -20.03 8.79 -1.23
CA ARG A 257 -20.71 7.51 -1.45
C ARG A 257 -21.86 7.61 -2.45
N THR A 258 -22.64 8.67 -2.37
CA THR A 258 -23.87 8.84 -3.17
C THR A 258 -23.63 9.39 -4.57
N SER A 259 -22.52 10.12 -4.78
CA SER A 259 -22.17 10.63 -6.10
C SER A 259 -21.71 9.48 -7.03
N PRO A 260 -22.22 9.40 -8.26
CA PRO A 260 -21.83 8.37 -9.22
C PRO A 260 -20.40 8.57 -9.77
N ALA A 261 -19.74 9.68 -9.43
CA ALA A 261 -18.35 9.92 -9.83
C ALA A 261 -17.36 8.97 -9.14
N PHE A 262 -17.75 8.36 -8.02
CA PHE A 262 -16.87 7.56 -7.18
C PHE A 262 -17.20 6.08 -7.25
N GLN A 263 -16.16 5.27 -7.44
CA GLN A 263 -16.25 3.83 -7.30
C GLN A 263 -15.56 3.41 -6.01
N TRP A 264 -16.33 2.79 -5.10
CA TRP A 264 -15.81 2.21 -3.87
C TRP A 264 -15.30 0.80 -4.16
N LEU A 265 -13.99 0.59 -4.04
CA LEU A 265 -13.35 -0.66 -4.43
C LEU A 265 -13.35 -1.70 -3.30
N ILE A 266 -13.26 -1.25 -2.05
CA ILE A 266 -13.40 -2.11 -0.87
C ILE A 266 -14.88 -2.11 -0.44
N PRO A 267 -15.59 -3.25 -0.53
CA PRO A 267 -17.02 -3.32 -0.23
C PRO A 267 -17.29 -3.27 1.28
N ASP A 268 -18.52 -2.92 1.66
CA ASP A 268 -18.94 -2.88 3.07
C ASP A 268 -18.90 -4.26 3.76
N THR A 269 -18.86 -5.34 2.98
CA THR A 269 -18.77 -6.72 3.49
C THR A 269 -17.34 -7.16 3.81
N ALA A 270 -16.33 -6.38 3.42
CA ALA A 270 -14.94 -6.69 3.71
C ALA A 270 -14.66 -6.63 5.22
N ASP A 271 -13.68 -7.39 5.67
CA ASP A 271 -13.09 -7.23 7.00
C ASP A 271 -11.68 -6.69 6.83
N THR A 272 -11.45 -5.49 7.38
CA THR A 272 -10.14 -4.83 7.34
C THR A 272 -9.50 -4.80 8.73
N THR A 273 -10.04 -5.54 9.70
CA THR A 273 -9.54 -5.56 11.08
C THR A 273 -8.87 -6.88 11.44
N VAL A 274 -7.78 -6.81 12.20
CA VAL A 274 -7.04 -7.98 12.73
C VAL A 274 -7.67 -8.47 14.03
N LYS A 275 -8.41 -7.60 14.72
CA LYS A 275 -9.17 -7.95 15.93
C LYS A 275 -10.35 -8.85 15.58
N SER A 276 -11.04 -9.36 16.59
CA SER A 276 -12.25 -10.19 16.42
C SER A 276 -13.48 -9.43 15.89
N THR A 277 -13.33 -8.15 15.53
CA THR A 277 -14.37 -7.37 14.86
C THR A 277 -14.47 -7.79 13.39
N HIS A 278 -15.59 -7.46 12.74
CA HIS A 278 -15.74 -7.62 11.29
C HIS A 278 -16.20 -6.28 10.73
N CYS A 279 -15.24 -5.43 10.35
CA CYS A 279 -15.53 -4.05 9.97
C CYS A 279 -14.73 -3.65 8.72
N ALA A 280 -15.40 -3.02 7.76
CA ALA A 280 -14.79 -2.43 6.57
C ALA A 280 -14.36 -0.97 6.84
N TYR A 281 -13.43 -0.77 7.79
CA TYR A 281 -12.98 0.56 8.17
C TYR A 281 -12.10 1.20 7.11
N ASP A 282 -11.16 0.42 6.57
CA ASP A 282 -10.18 0.86 5.58
C ASP A 282 -10.77 0.77 4.18
N ARG A 283 -10.57 1.82 3.37
CA ARG A 283 -11.24 1.97 2.08
C ARG A 283 -10.28 2.42 0.99
N ILE A 284 -10.65 2.07 -0.23
CA ILE A 284 -10.09 2.62 -1.46
C ILE A 284 -11.27 3.06 -2.33
N VAL A 285 -11.29 4.33 -2.69
CA VAL A 285 -12.30 4.98 -3.52
C VAL A 285 -11.60 5.64 -4.69
N VAL A 286 -12.14 5.50 -5.90
CA VAL A 286 -11.53 6.08 -7.11
C VAL A 286 -12.53 6.89 -7.93
N ALA A 287 -12.06 8.04 -8.41
CA ALA A 287 -12.74 8.92 -9.36
C ALA A 287 -11.88 9.10 -10.62
N GLY A 288 -12.52 9.51 -11.71
CA GLY A 288 -11.87 9.70 -13.00
C GLY A 288 -11.94 8.45 -13.89
N THR A 289 -12.32 8.67 -15.15
CA THR A 289 -12.61 7.58 -16.09
C THR A 289 -11.38 6.74 -16.39
N LEU A 290 -10.19 7.36 -16.49
CA LEU A 290 -8.97 6.65 -16.84
C LEU A 290 -8.48 5.80 -15.66
N LEU A 291 -8.52 6.34 -14.44
CA LEU A 291 -8.16 5.60 -13.22
C LEU A 291 -9.12 4.43 -12.98
N GLN A 292 -10.43 4.63 -13.11
CA GLN A 292 -11.43 3.56 -12.96
C GLN A 292 -11.20 2.42 -13.96
N HIS A 293 -10.92 2.74 -15.23
CA HIS A 293 -10.59 1.72 -16.24
C HIS A 293 -9.24 1.05 -16.00
N ALA A 294 -8.29 1.76 -15.38
CA ALA A 294 -6.97 1.23 -15.06
C ALA A 294 -7.01 0.23 -13.89
N ILE A 295 -8.08 0.14 -13.09
CA ILE A 295 -8.18 -0.86 -12.02
C ILE A 295 -8.17 -2.28 -12.61
N VAL A 296 -7.31 -3.16 -12.08
CA VAL A 296 -7.39 -4.60 -12.35
C VAL A 296 -8.62 -5.15 -11.62
N PRO A 297 -9.59 -5.76 -12.34
CA PRO A 297 -10.82 -6.28 -11.72
C PRO A 297 -10.53 -7.22 -10.56
N ASN A 298 -11.27 -7.06 -9.45
CA ASN A 298 -11.15 -7.86 -8.22
C ASN A 298 -9.77 -7.81 -7.53
N SER A 299 -8.89 -6.87 -7.90
CA SER A 299 -7.60 -6.70 -7.22
C SER A 299 -7.68 -5.92 -5.91
N ALA A 300 -8.81 -5.23 -5.67
CA ALA A 300 -9.02 -4.44 -4.47
C ALA A 300 -9.49 -5.33 -3.31
N VAL A 301 -8.61 -5.61 -2.35
CA VAL A 301 -8.88 -6.51 -1.22
C VAL A 301 -8.12 -6.09 0.04
N PRO A 302 -8.58 -6.46 1.24
CA PRO A 302 -7.74 -6.46 2.43
C PRO A 302 -6.63 -7.52 2.31
N PHE A 303 -5.42 -7.20 2.74
CA PHE A 303 -4.31 -8.14 2.84
C PHE A 303 -4.22 -8.70 4.26
N ASP A 304 -4.81 -9.87 4.48
CA ASP A 304 -4.68 -10.62 5.73
C ASP A 304 -3.25 -11.14 5.90
N PHE A 305 -2.38 -10.30 6.50
CA PHE A 305 -1.00 -10.66 6.79
C PHE A 305 -0.88 -11.73 7.88
N GLN A 306 -1.91 -11.90 8.70
CA GLN A 306 -1.93 -12.94 9.73
C GLN A 306 -1.99 -14.32 9.05
N ALA A 307 -2.95 -14.51 8.16
CA ALA A 307 -3.06 -15.73 7.37
C ALA A 307 -1.87 -15.89 6.42
N ALA A 308 -1.47 -14.82 5.72
CA ALA A 308 -0.41 -14.89 4.71
C ALA A 308 0.96 -15.29 5.28
N TYR A 309 1.24 -14.93 6.54
CA TYR A 309 2.50 -15.24 7.21
C TYR A 309 2.38 -16.28 8.33
N GLY A 310 1.19 -16.87 8.53
CA GLY A 310 0.96 -17.89 9.55
C GLY A 310 1.20 -17.39 10.98
N LEU A 311 0.76 -16.17 11.27
CA LEU A 311 1.02 -15.51 12.55
C LEU A 311 0.00 -15.92 13.62
N SER A 312 0.44 -15.90 14.88
CA SER A 312 -0.48 -15.92 16.01
C SER A 312 -1.25 -14.59 16.12
N ASP A 313 -2.45 -14.62 16.68
CA ASP A 313 -3.27 -13.42 16.95
C ASP A 313 -2.46 -12.33 17.67
N GLN A 314 -1.67 -12.74 18.66
CA GLN A 314 -0.82 -11.83 19.43
C GLN A 314 0.24 -11.14 18.56
N THR A 315 0.87 -11.87 17.64
CA THR A 315 1.89 -11.30 16.75
C THR A 315 1.23 -10.39 15.71
N ALA A 316 0.08 -10.81 15.17
CA ALA A 316 -0.66 -10.02 14.20
C ALA A 316 -1.11 -8.68 14.79
N GLN A 317 -1.75 -8.71 15.97
CA GLN A 317 -2.18 -7.50 16.68
C GLN A 317 -1.00 -6.61 17.11
N ALA A 318 0.17 -7.19 17.39
CA ALA A 318 1.37 -6.41 17.68
C ALA A 318 1.92 -5.67 16.45
N ILE A 319 1.67 -6.19 15.23
CA ILE A 319 1.98 -5.49 13.98
C ILE A 319 1.01 -4.34 13.77
N SER A 320 -0.29 -4.62 13.72
CA SER A 320 -1.37 -3.63 13.67
C SER A 320 -2.70 -4.29 14.04
N ASP A 321 -3.71 -3.50 14.40
CA ASP A 321 -5.10 -3.96 14.50
C ASP A 321 -5.91 -3.79 13.20
N HIS A 322 -5.29 -3.26 12.14
CA HIS A 322 -5.85 -3.17 10.79
C HIS A 322 -5.06 -4.03 9.80
N TYR A 323 -5.71 -4.50 8.76
CA TYR A 323 -5.06 -5.03 7.56
C TYR A 323 -4.84 -3.92 6.53
N PRO A 324 -3.75 -3.95 5.74
CA PRO A 324 -3.66 -3.10 4.57
C PRO A 324 -4.83 -3.36 3.62
N VAL A 325 -5.42 -2.32 3.05
CA VAL A 325 -6.24 -2.46 1.84
C VAL A 325 -5.36 -2.19 0.63
N GLU A 326 -5.36 -3.11 -0.33
CA GLU A 326 -4.52 -3.04 -1.53
C GLU A 326 -5.37 -3.01 -2.80
N VAL A 327 -4.84 -2.43 -3.88
CA VAL A 327 -5.41 -2.44 -5.23
C VAL A 327 -4.28 -2.47 -6.26
N THR A 328 -4.56 -2.98 -7.46
CA THR A 328 -3.60 -3.06 -8.56
C THR A 328 -4.08 -2.28 -9.78
N LEU A 329 -3.19 -1.45 -10.37
CA LEU A 329 -3.43 -0.78 -11.64
C LEU A 329 -2.80 -1.55 -12.82
N LYS A 330 -3.50 -1.56 -13.95
CA LYS A 330 -3.07 -2.12 -15.23
C LYS A 330 -1.86 -1.36 -15.76
N ARG A 331 -0.83 -2.09 -16.19
CA ARG A 331 0.21 -1.53 -17.03
C ARG A 331 -0.30 -1.19 -18.44
N ALA A 332 0.33 -0.18 -19.06
CA ALA A 332 0.05 0.27 -20.43
C ALA A 332 0.52 -0.73 -21.49
#